data_AF-A0A3N0BSZ6-F1
#
_entry.id   AF-A0A3N0BSZ6-F1
#
_cell.length_a   1.000
_cell.length_b   1.000
_cell.length_c   1.000
_cell.angle_alpha   90.00
_cell.angle_beta   90.00
_cell.angle_gamma   90.00
#
_symmetry.space_group_name_H-M   'P 1'
#
loop_
_entity.id
_entity.type
_entity.pdbx_description
1 polymer ?
#
loop_
_entity_poly.entity_id
_entity_poly.type
_entity_poly.pdbx_seq_one_letter_code
_entity_poly.pdbx_strand_id
1 'polypeptide(L)' 'MEKRKSDLKDFLRKVKDLRGFGDMNSYQVVKDYKHLAEDEPDEKLNVIIEDFSNPQTYKEGKDKLIRKVERKLRDL' A
#
# COMPACT_ATOMS: atom_id res chain seq x y z
N MET A 1 5.90 -10.68 15.69
CA MET A 1 6.47 -9.48 15.05
C MET A 1 7.19 -9.80 13.74
N GLU A 2 8.05 -10.82 13.67
CA GLU A 2 8.77 -11.17 12.42
C GLU A 2 7.86 -11.48 11.24
N LYS A 3 6.76 -12.22 11.45
CA LYS A 3 5.79 -12.54 10.39
C LYS A 3 5.18 -11.27 9.76
N ARG A 4 4.72 -10.32 10.59
CA ARG A 4 4.17 -9.02 10.14
C ARG A 4 5.20 -8.21 9.33
N LYS A 5 6.46 -8.21 9.78
CA LYS A 5 7.56 -7.54 9.07
C LYS A 5 7.87 -8.20 7.72
N SER A 6 7.81 -9.53 7.65
CA SER A 6 7.95 -10.28 6.39
C SER A 6 6.79 -9.97 5.44
N ASP A 7 5.56 -10.03 5.93
CA ASP A 7 4.36 -9.77 5.12
C ASP A 7 4.36 -8.35 4.55
N LEU A 8 4.78 -7.34 5.33
CA LEU A 8 4.95 -5.96 4.86
C LEU A 8 6.05 -5.81 3.81
N LYS A 9 7.16 -6.56 3.91
CA LYS A 9 8.22 -6.55 2.89
C LYS A 9 7.72 -7.16 1.58
N ASP A 10 7.00 -8.28 1.65
CA ASP A 10 6.41 -8.92 0.48
C ASP A 10 5.35 -8.03 -0.17
N PHE A 11 4.52 -7.38 0.64
CA PHE A 11 3.57 -6.38 0.17
C PHE A 11 4.27 -5.23 -0.56
N LEU A 12 5.32 -4.66 0.06
CA LEU A 12 6.10 -3.57 -0.54
C LEU A 12 6.68 -3.96 -1.90
N ARG A 13 7.22 -5.19 -2.01
CA ARG A 13 7.77 -5.72 -3.26
C ARG A 13 6.69 -5.79 -4.33
N LYS A 14 5.54 -6.40 -4.02
CA LYS A 14 4.39 -6.48 -4.95
C LYS A 14 3.95 -5.12 -5.45
N VAL A 15 3.84 -4.14 -4.55
CA VAL A 15 3.45 -2.76 -4.91
C VAL A 15 4.49 -2.13 -5.83
N LYS A 16 5.79 -2.28 -5.55
CA LYS A 16 6.88 -1.76 -6.39
C LYS A 16 6.86 -2.36 -7.79
N ASP A 17 6.54 -3.64 -7.92
CA ASP A 17 6.49 -4.38 -9.18
C ASP A 17 5.31 -3.99 -10.09
N LEU A 18 4.28 -3.29 -9.59
CA LEU A 18 3.17 -2.82 -10.41
C LEU A 18 3.66 -1.79 -11.46
N ARG A 19 3.54 -2.06 -12.76
CA ARG A 19 4.10 -1.15 -13.79
C ARG A 19 3.15 -0.03 -14.20
N GLY A 20 1.85 -0.18 -13.93
CA GLY A 20 0.84 0.81 -14.25
C GLY A 20 -0.51 0.46 -13.65
N PHE A 21 -1.47 1.37 -13.84
CA PHE A 21 -2.85 1.21 -13.32
C PHE A 21 -3.50 -0.11 -13.74
N GLY A 22 -3.26 -0.56 -14.99
CA GLY A 22 -3.82 -1.81 -15.52
C GLY A 22 -3.21 -3.10 -14.97
N ASP A 23 -2.05 -3.04 -14.30
CA ASP A 23 -1.40 -4.23 -13.71
C ASP A 23 -2.02 -4.63 -12.36
N MET A 24 -3.12 -3.99 -11.94
CA MET A 24 -3.54 -3.99 -10.54
C MET A 24 -5.06 -4.08 -10.34
N ASN A 25 -5.44 -4.78 -9.26
CA ASN A 25 -6.71 -4.56 -8.57
C ASN A 25 -6.49 -3.65 -7.36
N SER A 26 -6.74 -2.35 -7.52
CA SER A 26 -6.47 -1.32 -6.51
C SER A 26 -7.19 -1.53 -5.19
N TYR A 27 -8.40 -2.07 -5.22
CA TYR A 27 -9.15 -2.46 -4.02
C TYR A 27 -8.46 -3.59 -3.25
N GLN A 28 -7.93 -4.60 -3.95
CA GLN A 28 -7.30 -5.75 -3.30
C GLN A 28 -6.03 -5.33 -2.56
N VAL A 29 -5.17 -4.53 -3.19
CA VAL A 29 -3.89 -4.11 -2.57
C VAL A 29 -4.12 -3.26 -1.32
N VAL A 30 -5.13 -2.42 -1.30
CA VAL A 30 -5.38 -1.66 -0.06
C VAL A 30 -6.05 -2.50 1.00
N LYS A 31 -6.91 -3.44 0.64
CA LYS A 31 -7.44 -4.42 1.60
C LYS A 31 -6.30 -5.23 2.24
N ASP A 32 -5.33 -5.66 1.43
CA ASP A 32 -4.13 -6.34 1.91
C ASP A 32 -3.32 -5.43 2.84
N TYR A 33 -3.11 -4.17 2.48
CA TYR A 33 -2.41 -3.21 3.33
C TYR A 33 -3.13 -2.95 4.65
N LYS A 34 -4.46 -2.82 4.64
CA LYS A 34 -5.28 -2.60 5.85
C LYS A 34 -5.16 -3.76 6.84
N HIS A 35 -5.09 -5.00 6.34
CA HIS A 35 -4.81 -6.17 7.18
C HIS A 35 -3.40 -6.14 7.80
N LEU A 36 -2.43 -5.53 7.12
CA LEU A 36 -1.05 -5.43 7.60
C LEU A 36 -0.83 -4.21 8.53
N ALA A 37 -1.69 -3.19 8.42
CA ALA A 37 -1.62 -1.93 9.13
C ALA A 37 -2.92 -1.68 9.93
N GLU A 38 -3.31 -2.63 10.77
CA GLU A 38 -4.53 -2.57 11.60
C GLU A 38 -4.60 -1.33 12.51
N ASP A 39 -3.46 -0.73 12.83
CA ASP A 39 -3.33 0.45 13.66
C ASP A 39 -3.35 1.78 12.87
N GLU A 40 -3.52 1.74 11.54
CA GLU A 40 -3.69 2.94 10.71
C GLU A 40 -5.17 3.35 10.62
N PRO A 41 -5.50 4.64 10.83
CA PRO A 41 -6.86 5.12 10.68
C PRO A 41 -7.33 5.03 9.22
N ASP A 42 -8.57 4.56 9.06
CA ASP A 42 -9.22 4.33 7.76
C ASP A 42 -9.20 5.56 6.85
N GLU A 43 -9.35 6.77 7.40
CA GLU A 43 -9.31 8.02 6.62
C GLU A 43 -8.01 8.20 5.85
N LYS A 44 -6.86 7.88 6.47
CA LYS A 44 -5.56 7.98 5.81
C LYS A 44 -5.35 6.88 4.76
N LEU A 45 -6.07 5.78 4.88
CA LEU A 45 -6.05 4.70 3.90
C LEU A 45 -6.94 5.06 2.70
N ASN A 46 -8.10 5.66 2.94
CA ASN A 46 -9.05 6.07 1.91
C ASN A 46 -8.44 7.03 0.89
N VAL A 47 -7.69 8.04 1.34
CA VAL A 47 -6.98 8.95 0.41
C VAL A 47 -6.00 8.21 -0.48
N ILE A 48 -5.27 7.23 0.08
CA ILE A 48 -4.34 6.42 -0.71
C ILE A 48 -5.11 5.52 -1.68
N ILE A 49 -6.25 4.95 -1.29
CA ILE A 49 -7.12 4.14 -2.17
C ILE A 49 -7.61 4.96 -3.35
N GLU A 50 -8.14 6.14 -3.09
CA GLU A 50 -8.69 7.03 -4.11
C GLU A 50 -7.62 7.39 -5.14
N ASP A 51 -6.43 7.75 -4.68
CA ASP A 51 -5.30 8.04 -5.56
C ASP A 51 -4.82 6.80 -6.33
N PHE A 52 -4.76 5.64 -5.67
CA PHE A 52 -4.34 4.38 -6.31
C PHE A 52 -5.35 3.87 -7.34
N SER A 53 -6.63 4.22 -7.17
CA SER A 53 -7.74 3.73 -8.00
C SER A 53 -8.09 4.66 -9.16
N ASN A 54 -7.32 5.73 -9.35
CA ASN A 54 -7.50 6.66 -10.44
C ASN A 54 -6.28 6.61 -11.39
N PRO A 55 -6.47 6.41 -12.70
CA PRO A 55 -5.38 6.38 -13.68
C PRO A 55 -4.50 7.64 -13.67
N GLN A 56 -5.06 8.81 -13.37
CA GLN A 56 -4.37 10.10 -13.38
C GLN A 56 -3.48 10.28 -12.15
N THR A 57 -3.92 9.78 -10.99
CA THR A 57 -3.21 9.92 -9.71
C THR A 57 -2.56 8.62 -9.23
N TYR A 58 -2.67 7.54 -10.01
CA TYR A 58 -2.14 6.20 -9.70
C TYR A 58 -0.69 6.24 -9.24
N LYS A 59 0.16 6.97 -9.97
CA LYS A 59 1.60 7.06 -9.65
C LYS A 59 1.82 7.71 -8.29
N GLU A 60 1.06 8.77 -7.99
CA GLU A 60 1.14 9.45 -6.71
C GLU A 60 0.59 8.56 -5.58
N GLY A 61 -0.54 7.87 -5.80
CA GLY A 61 -1.09 6.89 -4.88
C GLY A 61 -0.10 5.77 -4.58
N LYS A 62 0.57 5.26 -5.62
CA LYS A 62 1.65 4.29 -5.54
C LYS A 62 2.80 4.76 -4.65
N ASP A 63 3.31 5.96 -4.92
CA ASP A 63 4.41 6.53 -4.15
C ASP A 63 4.00 6.79 -2.69
N LYS A 64 2.77 7.27 -2.44
CA LYS A 64 2.23 7.46 -1.10
C LYS A 64 2.15 6.15 -0.32
N LEU A 65 1.64 5.08 -0.94
CA LEU A 65 1.54 3.75 -0.33
C LEU A 65 2.93 3.19 0.00
N ILE A 66 3.87 3.23 -0.95
CA ILE A 66 5.25 2.76 -0.77
C ILE A 66 5.89 3.47 0.43
N ARG A 67 5.85 4.81 0.47
CA ARG A 67 6.42 5.61 1.57
C ARG A 67 5.79 5.28 2.92
N LYS A 68 4.53 4.87 2.93
CA LYS A 68 3.82 4.54 4.17
C LYS A 68 4.21 3.16 4.69
N VAL A 69 4.23 2.16 3.81
CA VAL A 69 4.73 0.81 4.12
C VAL A 69 6.18 0.86 4.60
N GLU A 70 7.03 1.66 3.95
CA GLU A 70 8.44 1.83 4.36
C GLU A 70 8.60 2.51 5.72
N ARG A 71 7.72 3.46 6.07
CA ARG A 71 7.69 4.03 7.43
C ARG A 71 7.29 2.97 8.45
N LYS A 72 6.22 2.23 8.16
CA LYS A 72 5.75 1.13 9.04
C LYS A 72 6.83 0.08 9.30
N LEU A 73 7.60 -0.28 8.28
CA LEU A 73 8.71 -1.23 8.39
C LEU A 73 9.88 -0.71 9.23
N ARG A 74 10.06 0.61 9.36
CA ARG A 74 11.05 1.23 10.25
C ARG A 74 10.57 1.28 11.70
N ASP A 75 9.27 1.41 11.90
CA ASP A 75 8.65 1.49 13.23
C ASP A 75 8.45 0.09 13.87
N LEU A 76 8.61 -0.99 13.09
CA LEU A 76 8.56 -2.41 13.50
C LEU A 76 9.93 -3.04 13.73
#